data_AF-A0A3D4XEV0-F1
#
_entry.id   AF-A0A3D4XEV0-F1
#
_cell.length_a   1.000
_cell.length_b   1.000
_cell.length_c   1.000
_cell.angle_alpha   90.00
_cell.angle_beta   90.00
_cell.angle_gamma   90.00
#
_symmetry.space_group_name_H-M   'P 1'
#
loop_
_entity.id
_entity.type
_entity.pdbx_description
1 polymer ?
#
loop_
_entity_poly.entity_id
_entity_poly.type
_entity_poly.pdbx_seq_one_letter_code
_entity_poly.pdbx_strand_id
1 'polypeptide(L)'
;MEFIHKEEQGMTLEEIRFGELDQYLFGQGTHYDIYKKLGAHLISGKGRKKGAYFAVWAPNAVSVSVFGEFNGWQEDTATPMEKVGPIGVWEAYVPKVTEGMLYRYMIRTADGRTLYKSDPYGNWAELRPGNASRVADISRFTWSDSAWLEKRKKFDVQTSPMSIYEVHPGSWKKHPATEENPDGFYNYKEFAHDLADYVKNMGYTHVELMGIAEHPFDGSWGYQVTGYYAPTSRYGSPLDFKYLVNYLHKKGIGVILDWVPAHFPKDAYGLAEFDGTCCYEHQDPRQGEHPDWGTKIFNYGRPEVKNFLLANALFWVEEFHVDGIRVDA
;
A
#
# COMPACT_ATOMS: atom_id res chain seq x y z
N MET A 1 33.10 4.13 -2.84
CA MET A 1 32.08 3.14 -3.25
C MET A 1 31.32 3.77 -4.39
N GLU A 2 31.40 3.17 -5.57
CA GLU A 2 30.93 3.73 -6.84
C GLU A 2 29.43 4.08 -6.78
N PHE A 3 29.13 5.34 -7.08
CA PHE A 3 27.78 5.77 -7.42
C PHE A 3 27.46 5.22 -8.80
N ILE A 4 26.83 4.04 -8.86
CA ILE A 4 26.20 3.58 -10.08
C ILE A 4 25.01 4.52 -10.32
N HIS A 5 25.11 5.34 -11.38
CA HIS A 5 23.94 5.94 -11.99
C HIS A 5 22.97 4.79 -12.33
N LYS A 6 21.87 4.66 -11.57
CA LYS A 6 20.71 3.88 -12.02
C LYS A 6 20.13 4.62 -13.23
N GLU A 7 20.63 4.28 -14.43
CA GLU A 7 19.85 4.39 -15.66
C GLU A 7 18.48 3.75 -15.43
N GLU A 8 17.44 4.20 -16.14
CA GLU A 8 16.06 3.70 -16.08
C GLU A 8 15.98 2.16 -16.16
N GLN A 9 16.18 1.47 -15.05
CA GLN A 9 16.02 0.03 -14.91
C GLN A 9 14.64 -0.21 -14.35
N GLY A 10 13.61 -0.04 -15.17
CA GLY A 10 12.33 -0.65 -14.83
C GLY A 10 12.49 -2.17 -14.81
N MET A 11 11.74 -2.84 -13.93
CA MET A 11 11.88 -4.27 -13.74
C MET A 11 11.57 -5.04 -15.03
N THR A 12 12.38 -6.06 -15.30
CA THR A 12 12.08 -7.01 -16.36
C THR A 12 11.07 -8.04 -15.89
N LEU A 13 10.35 -8.65 -16.84
CA LEU A 13 9.41 -9.73 -16.52
C LEU A 13 10.11 -10.94 -15.87
N GLU A 14 11.37 -11.20 -16.21
CA GLU A 14 12.11 -12.33 -15.64
C GLU A 14 12.45 -12.10 -14.16
N GLU A 15 12.83 -10.87 -13.80
CA GLU A 15 13.13 -10.50 -12.42
C GLU A 15 11.89 -10.51 -11.54
N ILE A 16 10.72 -10.14 -12.08
CA ILE A 16 9.52 -9.96 -11.26
C ILE A 16 8.68 -11.22 -11.08
N ARG A 17 8.81 -12.20 -11.98
CA ARG A 17 8.02 -13.44 -11.90
C ARG A 17 8.19 -14.12 -10.56
N PHE A 18 7.10 -14.71 -10.10
CA PHE A 18 7.04 -15.37 -8.80
C PHE A 18 7.74 -16.73 -8.86
N GLY A 19 8.99 -16.79 -8.38
CA GLY A 19 9.83 -17.99 -8.48
C GLY A 19 9.66 -18.98 -7.32
N GLU A 20 10.36 -20.12 -7.39
CA GLU A 20 10.37 -21.13 -6.31
C GLU A 20 10.89 -20.57 -4.97
N LEU A 21 11.92 -19.73 -5.02
CA LEU A 21 12.45 -19.07 -3.82
C LEU A 21 11.42 -18.10 -3.23
N ASP A 22 10.72 -17.34 -4.07
CA ASP A 22 9.66 -16.43 -3.64
C ASP A 22 8.54 -17.22 -2.93
N GLN A 23 8.12 -18.34 -3.51
CA GLN A 23 7.14 -19.25 -2.90
C GLN A 23 7.62 -19.80 -1.55
N TYR A 24 8.87 -20.25 -1.48
CA TYR A 24 9.44 -20.79 -0.25
C TYR A 24 9.45 -19.73 0.86
N LEU A 25 10.01 -18.54 0.59
CA LEU A 25 10.09 -17.47 1.59
C LEU A 25 8.71 -16.96 2.01
N PHE A 26 7.79 -16.82 1.07
CA PHE A 26 6.42 -16.38 1.36
C PHE A 26 5.67 -17.40 2.22
N GLY A 27 5.80 -18.69 1.91
CA GLY A 27 5.20 -19.78 2.69
C GLY A 27 5.83 -19.98 4.08
N GLN A 28 7.05 -19.47 4.31
CA GLN A 28 7.67 -19.39 5.63
C GLN A 28 7.36 -18.07 6.36
N GLY A 29 6.75 -17.10 5.69
CA GLY A 29 6.47 -15.79 6.23
C GLY A 29 7.71 -14.90 6.42
N THR A 30 8.75 -15.12 5.60
CA THR A 30 10.05 -14.44 5.69
C THR A 30 10.45 -13.72 4.41
N HIS A 31 9.52 -13.49 3.48
CA HIS A 31 9.76 -12.72 2.26
C HIS A 31 9.54 -11.22 2.52
N TYR A 32 10.54 -10.55 3.10
CA TYR A 32 10.39 -9.18 3.62
C TYR A 32 10.17 -8.10 2.55
N ASP A 33 10.44 -8.40 1.28
CA ASP A 33 10.17 -7.53 0.14
C ASP A 33 9.20 -8.14 -0.88
N ILE A 34 8.28 -8.99 -0.41
CA ILE A 34 7.22 -9.62 -1.21
C ILE A 34 6.40 -8.63 -2.05
N TYR A 35 6.28 -7.37 -1.59
CA TYR A 35 5.58 -6.30 -2.31
C TYR A 35 6.28 -5.88 -3.61
N LYS A 36 7.52 -6.29 -3.85
CA LYS A 36 8.19 -6.13 -5.15
C LYS A 36 7.78 -7.21 -6.17
N LYS A 37 7.05 -8.23 -5.72
CA LYS A 37 6.59 -9.37 -6.51
C LYS A 37 5.07 -9.38 -6.64
N LEU A 38 4.35 -9.30 -5.52
CA LEU A 38 2.89 -9.19 -5.48
C LEU A 38 2.46 -7.74 -5.74
N GLY A 39 1.24 -7.57 -6.25
CA GLY A 39 0.70 -6.28 -6.66
C GLY A 39 0.77 -6.08 -8.18
N ALA A 40 0.69 -4.81 -8.60
CA ALA A 40 0.81 -4.41 -10.00
C ALA A 40 2.09 -3.62 -10.25
N HIS A 41 2.87 -4.05 -11.24
CA HIS A 41 4.20 -3.54 -11.50
C HIS A 41 4.40 -3.26 -12.98
N LEU A 42 4.81 -2.03 -13.32
CA LEU A 42 5.08 -1.68 -14.71
C LEU A 42 6.38 -2.34 -15.19
N ILE A 43 6.32 -2.88 -16.41
CA ILE A 43 7.44 -3.57 -17.05
C ILE A 43 7.96 -2.72 -18.20
N SER A 44 9.24 -2.34 -18.12
CA SER A 44 9.95 -1.61 -19.16
C SER A 44 11.31 -2.25 -19.42
N GLY A 45 11.35 -3.29 -20.25
CA GLY A 45 12.58 -3.99 -20.64
C GLY A 45 12.83 -3.94 -22.16
N LYS A 46 14.10 -4.04 -22.57
CA LYS A 46 14.50 -4.14 -23.99
C LYS A 46 13.87 -5.39 -24.64
N GLY A 47 13.08 -5.20 -25.69
CA GLY A 47 12.57 -6.30 -26.54
C GLY A 47 11.13 -6.78 -26.28
N ARG A 48 10.41 -6.25 -25.27
CA ARG A 48 8.96 -6.49 -25.09
C ARG A 48 8.16 -5.18 -25.10
N LYS A 49 6.87 -5.26 -25.45
CA LYS A 49 5.95 -4.11 -25.40
C LYS A 49 5.78 -3.67 -23.94
N LYS A 50 5.53 -2.38 -23.70
CA LYS A 50 5.21 -1.87 -22.35
C LYS A 50 3.90 -2.47 -21.84
N GLY A 51 3.80 -2.73 -20.55
CA GLY A 51 2.62 -3.29 -19.89
C GLY A 51 2.83 -3.39 -18.39
N ALA A 52 1.96 -4.12 -17.70
CA ALA A 52 2.07 -4.38 -16.27
C ALA A 52 2.03 -5.88 -15.98
N TYR A 53 2.83 -6.31 -15.01
CA TYR A 53 2.73 -7.61 -14.37
C TYR A 53 1.85 -7.47 -13.13
N PHE A 54 0.93 -8.42 -12.95
CA PHE A 54 0.01 -8.49 -11.82
C PHE A 54 0.22 -9.81 -11.11
N ALA A 55 0.30 -9.80 -9.79
CA ALA A 55 0.30 -11.00 -8.99
C ALA A 55 -0.48 -10.85 -7.68
N VAL A 56 -1.30 -11.85 -7.35
CA VAL A 56 -2.16 -11.82 -6.17
C VAL A 56 -2.24 -13.19 -5.51
N TRP A 57 -2.23 -13.22 -4.19
CA TRP A 57 -2.39 -14.44 -3.40
C TRP A 57 -3.88 -14.71 -3.15
N ALA A 58 -4.39 -15.82 -3.69
CA ALA A 58 -5.78 -16.25 -3.56
C ALA A 58 -5.84 -17.80 -3.64
N PRO A 59 -5.36 -18.51 -2.59
CA PRO A 59 -5.02 -19.92 -2.70
C PRO A 59 -6.21 -20.85 -2.93
N ASN A 60 -7.40 -20.47 -2.47
CA ASN A 60 -8.63 -21.25 -2.59
C ASN A 60 -9.52 -20.81 -3.75
N ALA A 61 -9.11 -19.79 -4.52
CA ALA A 61 -9.82 -19.38 -5.72
C ALA A 61 -9.87 -20.50 -6.76
N VAL A 62 -11.00 -20.61 -7.46
CA VAL A 62 -11.17 -21.49 -8.63
C VAL A 62 -10.49 -20.87 -9.85
N SER A 63 -10.68 -19.57 -10.05
CA SER A 63 -9.96 -18.79 -11.05
C SER A 63 -9.84 -17.32 -10.63
N VAL A 64 -8.81 -16.66 -11.14
CA VAL A 64 -8.59 -15.23 -10.98
C VAL A 64 -8.36 -14.61 -12.36
N SER A 65 -8.98 -13.46 -12.59
CA SER A 65 -8.72 -12.61 -13.76
C SER A 65 -8.44 -11.17 -13.32
N VAL A 66 -7.66 -10.44 -14.10
CA VAL A 66 -7.46 -9.00 -13.93
C VAL A 66 -8.18 -8.23 -15.03
N PHE A 67 -8.87 -7.15 -14.65
CA PHE A 67 -9.65 -6.31 -15.56
C PHE A 67 -9.62 -4.86 -15.06
N GLY A 68 -9.92 -3.91 -15.95
CA GLY A 68 -9.79 -2.49 -15.63
C GLY A 68 -10.03 -1.58 -16.84
N GLU A 69 -9.53 -0.35 -16.76
CA GLU A 69 -9.67 0.61 -17.86
C GLU A 69 -9.08 0.10 -19.18
N PHE A 70 -8.00 -0.69 -19.13
CA PHE A 70 -7.32 -1.24 -20.30
C PHE A 70 -8.15 -2.24 -21.13
N ASN A 71 -9.23 -2.79 -20.57
CA ASN A 71 -10.20 -3.61 -21.30
C ASN A 71 -11.63 -3.05 -21.22
N GLY A 72 -11.77 -1.76 -20.86
CA GLY A 72 -13.05 -1.08 -20.75
C GLY A 72 -13.97 -1.67 -19.67
N TRP A 73 -13.41 -2.27 -18.61
CA TRP A 73 -14.15 -2.94 -17.53
C TRP A 73 -15.04 -4.11 -17.99
N GLN A 74 -14.77 -4.70 -19.16
CA GLN A 74 -15.52 -5.85 -19.67
C GLN A 74 -15.03 -7.15 -19.04
N GLU A 75 -15.87 -7.84 -18.27
CA GLU A 75 -15.53 -9.08 -17.56
C GLU A 75 -15.22 -10.25 -18.49
N ASP A 76 -15.94 -10.32 -19.60
CA ASP A 76 -15.85 -11.31 -20.67
C ASP A 76 -14.55 -11.20 -21.47
N THR A 77 -13.85 -10.06 -21.38
CA THR A 77 -12.50 -9.87 -21.92
C THR A 77 -11.44 -9.66 -20.83
N ALA A 78 -11.77 -9.96 -19.57
CA ALA A 78 -10.81 -9.92 -18.46
C ALA A 78 -9.63 -10.87 -18.75
N THR A 79 -8.42 -10.46 -18.38
CA THR A 79 -7.21 -11.29 -18.62
C THR A 79 -7.16 -12.40 -17.57
N PRO A 80 -7.26 -13.68 -17.95
CA PRO A 80 -7.12 -14.79 -17.00
C PRO A 80 -5.70 -14.83 -16.43
N MET A 81 -5.57 -15.11 -15.14
CA MET A 81 -4.30 -15.26 -14.44
C MET A 81 -3.94 -16.75 -14.30
N GLU A 82 -2.64 -17.05 -14.28
CA GLU A 82 -2.10 -18.40 -14.10
C GLU A 82 -1.73 -18.63 -12.63
N LYS A 83 -2.15 -19.75 -12.04
CA LYS A 83 -1.76 -20.12 -10.67
C LYS A 83 -0.32 -20.65 -10.67
N VAL A 84 0.56 -19.98 -9.94
CA VAL A 84 1.98 -20.33 -9.83
C VAL A 84 2.22 -21.17 -8.58
N GLY A 85 2.51 -22.45 -8.81
CA GLY A 85 2.86 -23.40 -7.76
C GLY A 85 1.75 -23.63 -6.71
N PRO A 86 2.04 -24.42 -5.67
CA PRO A 86 1.03 -24.84 -4.69
C PRO A 86 0.65 -23.73 -3.70
N ILE A 87 1.46 -22.67 -3.55
CA ILE A 87 1.21 -21.60 -2.57
C ILE A 87 -0.01 -20.73 -2.90
N GLY A 88 -0.46 -20.77 -4.15
CA GLY A 88 -1.71 -20.13 -4.57
C GLY A 88 -1.61 -18.65 -4.89
N VAL A 89 -0.46 -18.24 -5.42
CA VAL A 89 -0.30 -16.96 -6.11
C VAL A 89 -0.78 -17.11 -7.55
N TRP A 90 -1.48 -16.11 -8.07
CA TRP A 90 -1.93 -16.01 -9.45
C TRP A 90 -1.19 -14.87 -10.12
N GLU A 91 -0.67 -15.08 -11.34
CA GLU A 91 0.08 -14.06 -12.08
C GLU A 91 -0.46 -13.83 -13.50
N ALA A 92 -0.32 -12.60 -14.02
CA ALA A 92 -0.54 -12.29 -15.42
C ALA A 92 0.30 -11.09 -15.87
N TYR A 93 0.73 -11.11 -17.13
CA TYR A 93 1.25 -9.92 -17.80
C TYR A 93 0.21 -9.37 -18.77
N VAL A 94 -0.14 -8.09 -18.63
CA VAL A 94 -1.10 -7.40 -19.49
C VAL A 94 -0.37 -6.32 -20.30
N PRO A 95 -0.35 -6.42 -21.64
CA PRO A 95 0.29 -5.42 -22.48
C PRO A 95 -0.50 -4.10 -22.47
N LYS A 96 0.18 -3.00 -22.78
CA LYS A 96 -0.39 -1.64 -22.93
C LYS A 96 -1.01 -1.03 -21.65
N VAL A 97 -0.91 -1.69 -20.51
CA VAL A 97 -1.21 -1.06 -19.23
C VAL A 97 -0.17 0.02 -18.95
N THR A 98 -0.63 1.18 -18.50
CA THR A 98 0.22 2.32 -18.13
C THR A 98 -0.07 2.76 -16.70
N GLU A 99 0.85 3.53 -16.13
CA GLU A 99 0.63 4.23 -14.86
C GLU A 99 -0.69 5.00 -14.88
N GLY A 100 -1.38 5.03 -13.74
CA GLY A 100 -2.63 5.72 -13.54
C GLY A 100 -3.88 4.91 -13.92
N MET A 101 -3.74 3.80 -14.65
CA MET A 101 -4.90 2.97 -15.02
C MET A 101 -5.51 2.27 -13.81
N LEU A 102 -6.84 2.29 -13.72
CA LEU A 102 -7.60 1.57 -12.68
C LEU A 102 -7.81 0.09 -13.04
N TYR A 103 -7.76 -0.78 -12.03
CA TYR A 103 -7.96 -2.22 -12.17
C TYR A 103 -8.52 -2.88 -10.90
N ARG A 104 -9.01 -4.11 -11.06
CA ARG A 104 -9.40 -5.04 -9.97
C ARG A 104 -9.09 -6.48 -10.34
N TYR A 105 -9.12 -7.34 -9.32
CA TYR A 105 -9.18 -8.78 -9.49
C TYR A 105 -10.63 -9.26 -9.47
N MET A 106 -11.00 -10.06 -10.46
CA MET A 106 -12.23 -10.84 -10.49
C MET A 106 -11.90 -12.27 -10.05
N ILE A 107 -12.45 -12.70 -8.91
CA ILE A 107 -12.16 -14.00 -8.30
C ILE A 107 -13.41 -14.87 -8.33
N ARG A 108 -13.33 -16.04 -8.97
CA ARG A 108 -14.38 -17.07 -8.91
C ARG A 108 -14.06 -18.03 -7.77
N THR A 109 -15.02 -18.23 -6.88
CA THR A 109 -14.86 -19.00 -5.64
C THR A 109 -15.42 -20.41 -5.78
N ALA A 110 -15.02 -21.32 -4.88
CA ALA A 110 -15.51 -22.71 -4.90
C ALA A 110 -17.02 -22.84 -4.62
N ASP A 111 -17.61 -21.87 -3.92
CA ASP A 111 -19.05 -21.79 -3.64
C ASP A 111 -19.87 -21.11 -4.76
N GLY A 112 -19.24 -20.79 -5.90
CA GLY A 112 -19.90 -20.25 -7.09
C GLY A 112 -20.08 -18.73 -7.11
N ARG A 113 -19.62 -18.00 -6.08
CA ARG A 113 -19.61 -16.53 -6.08
C ARG A 113 -18.55 -15.97 -7.03
N THR A 114 -18.75 -14.70 -7.37
CA THR A 114 -17.80 -13.88 -8.11
C THR A 114 -17.52 -12.64 -7.29
N LEU A 115 -16.26 -12.47 -6.90
CA LEU A 115 -15.82 -11.39 -6.04
C LEU A 115 -15.00 -10.40 -6.88
N TYR A 116 -15.16 -9.11 -6.60
CA TYR A 116 -14.37 -8.05 -7.21
C TYR A 116 -13.54 -7.38 -6.12
N LYS A 117 -12.22 -7.60 -6.17
CA LYS A 117 -11.31 -7.21 -5.11
C LYS A 117 -10.37 -6.11 -5.58
N SER A 118 -10.12 -5.13 -4.71
CA SER A 118 -8.94 -4.27 -4.81
C SER A 118 -7.70 -5.11 -4.55
N ASP A 119 -6.57 -4.68 -5.10
CA ASP A 119 -5.28 -5.32 -4.90
C ASP A 119 -4.78 -5.12 -3.45
N PRO A 120 -4.58 -6.20 -2.66
CA PRO A 120 -4.00 -6.11 -1.31
C PRO A 120 -2.63 -5.42 -1.28
N TYR A 121 -1.86 -5.54 -2.35
CA TYR A 121 -0.51 -4.99 -2.54
C TYR A 121 -0.50 -3.80 -3.51
N GLY A 122 -1.66 -3.24 -3.85
CA GLY A 122 -1.75 -2.07 -4.72
C GLY A 122 -1.07 -0.84 -4.11
N ASN A 123 -0.25 -0.13 -4.89
CA ASN A 123 0.50 1.03 -4.41
C ASN A 123 -0.22 2.38 -4.57
N TRP A 124 -1.39 2.38 -5.20
CA TRP A 124 -2.25 3.54 -5.33
C TRP A 124 -3.71 3.09 -5.50
N ALA A 125 -4.66 3.94 -5.13
CA ALA A 125 -6.08 3.62 -5.13
C ALA A 125 -6.90 4.69 -5.86
N GLU A 126 -8.11 4.34 -6.27
CA GLU A 126 -9.14 5.29 -6.65
C GLU A 126 -9.55 6.15 -5.43
N LEU A 127 -9.90 7.43 -5.64
CA LEU A 127 -10.42 8.26 -4.55
C LEU A 127 -11.77 7.71 -4.09
N ARG A 128 -11.91 7.50 -2.77
CA ARG A 128 -13.18 7.10 -2.14
C ARG A 128 -14.34 8.01 -2.57
N PRO A 129 -15.55 7.46 -2.85
CA PRO A 129 -15.99 6.08 -2.57
C PRO A 129 -15.60 5.06 -3.65
N GLY A 130 -14.79 5.45 -4.65
CA GLY A 130 -14.18 4.50 -5.58
C GLY A 130 -13.33 3.45 -4.85
N ASN A 131 -13.24 2.26 -5.45
CA ASN A 131 -12.60 1.10 -4.84
C ASN A 131 -11.80 0.25 -5.84
N ALA A 132 -11.42 0.81 -6.98
CA ALA A 132 -10.40 0.20 -7.82
C ALA A 132 -8.99 0.49 -7.29
N SER A 133 -8.06 -0.43 -7.52
CA SER A 133 -6.64 -0.16 -7.38
C SER A 133 -6.16 0.60 -8.62
N ARG A 134 -5.09 1.37 -8.47
CA ARG A 134 -4.50 2.16 -9.55
C ARG A 134 -3.06 1.74 -9.76
N VAL A 135 -2.68 1.50 -11.01
CA VAL A 135 -1.29 1.16 -11.36
C VAL A 135 -0.40 2.37 -11.07
N ALA A 136 0.70 2.17 -10.35
CA ALA A 136 1.62 3.23 -9.94
C ALA A 136 3.08 2.81 -10.16
N ASP A 137 3.94 3.76 -10.52
CA ASP A 137 5.39 3.57 -10.47
C ASP A 137 6.00 4.39 -9.34
N ILE A 138 6.10 3.76 -8.16
CA ILE A 138 6.64 4.42 -6.98
C ILE A 138 8.17 4.55 -7.01
N SER A 139 8.87 3.97 -8.00
CA SER A 139 10.33 3.95 -8.08
C SER A 139 10.92 5.25 -8.64
N ARG A 140 10.11 6.08 -9.30
CA ARG A 140 10.55 7.27 -10.06
C ARG A 140 10.81 8.51 -9.20
N PHE A 141 10.64 8.43 -7.88
CA PHE A 141 10.89 9.54 -6.98
C PHE A 141 12.39 9.69 -6.67
N THR A 142 12.93 10.90 -6.88
CA THR A 142 14.32 11.22 -6.51
C THR A 142 14.37 11.83 -5.11
N TRP A 143 14.85 11.05 -4.15
CA TRP A 143 15.07 11.50 -2.78
C TRP A 143 16.25 12.47 -2.65
N SER A 144 16.17 13.37 -1.67
CA SER A 144 17.22 14.36 -1.35
C SER A 144 17.44 14.51 0.15
N ASP A 145 17.13 13.46 0.91
CA ASP A 145 17.16 13.38 2.37
C ASP A 145 18.32 12.54 2.92
N SER A 146 19.34 12.25 2.11
CA SER A 146 20.48 11.40 2.52
C SER A 146 21.16 11.88 3.81
N ALA A 147 21.29 13.20 4.00
CA ALA A 147 21.82 13.77 5.24
C ALA A 147 20.96 13.46 6.48
N TRP A 148 19.63 13.40 6.32
CA TRP A 148 18.71 12.99 7.38
C TRP A 148 18.89 11.51 7.71
N LEU A 149 18.91 10.64 6.69
CA LEU A 149 19.06 9.20 6.88
C LEU A 149 20.39 8.83 7.56
N GLU A 150 21.50 9.50 7.22
CA GLU A 150 22.78 9.31 7.91
C GLU A 150 22.75 9.80 9.36
N LYS A 151 22.00 10.86 9.65
CA LYS A 151 21.78 11.32 11.03
C LYS A 151 20.89 10.35 11.82
N ARG A 152 19.84 9.81 11.19
CA ARG A 152 18.89 8.86 11.80
C ARG A 152 19.58 7.61 12.34
N LYS A 153 20.59 7.10 11.64
CA LYS A 153 21.42 5.95 12.11
C LYS A 153 22.07 6.17 13.48
N LYS A 154 22.24 7.43 13.90
CA LYS A 154 22.85 7.83 15.17
C LYS A 154 21.80 8.25 16.21
N PHE A 155 20.51 8.17 15.87
CA PHE A 155 19.44 8.50 16.80
C PHE A 155 19.35 7.42 17.87
N ASP A 156 19.34 7.85 19.13
CA ASP A 156 19.15 6.99 20.29
C ASP A 156 17.84 7.36 20.96
N VAL A 157 16.89 6.43 20.95
CA VAL A 157 15.54 6.62 21.51
C VAL A 157 15.54 6.96 23.01
N GLN A 158 16.60 6.62 23.75
CA GLN A 158 16.70 6.89 25.19
C GLN A 158 17.23 8.28 25.51
N THR A 159 18.02 8.88 24.61
CA THR A 159 18.79 10.09 24.91
C THR A 159 18.52 11.24 23.95
N SER A 160 18.04 10.95 22.74
CA SER A 160 17.72 11.95 21.74
C SER A 160 16.37 12.62 22.03
N PRO A 161 16.21 13.94 21.80
CA PRO A 161 14.96 14.61 22.07
C PRO A 161 13.85 14.13 21.12
N MET A 162 12.76 13.64 21.71
CA MET A 162 11.56 13.22 20.99
C MET A 162 10.35 14.00 21.53
N SER A 163 9.86 14.94 20.72
CA SER A 163 8.62 15.68 20.96
C SER A 163 7.80 15.59 19.68
N ILE A 164 6.63 14.96 19.78
CA ILE A 164 5.81 14.51 18.66
C ILE A 164 4.58 15.40 18.55
N TYR A 165 4.29 15.86 17.33
CA TYR A 165 3.03 16.52 17.00
C TYR A 165 2.17 15.54 16.18
N GLU A 166 1.13 14.98 16.81
CA GLU A 166 0.17 14.08 16.16
C GLU A 166 -0.77 14.88 15.25
N VAL A 167 -0.98 14.41 14.01
CA VAL A 167 -1.74 15.13 12.99
C VAL A 167 -2.56 14.17 12.12
N HIS A 168 -3.84 14.50 11.97
CA HIS A 168 -4.69 13.94 10.92
C HIS A 168 -4.75 14.91 9.72
N PRO A 169 -4.17 14.58 8.55
CA PRO A 169 -4.06 15.50 7.41
C PRO A 169 -5.41 16.00 6.90
N GLY A 170 -6.45 15.17 6.96
CA GLY A 170 -7.79 15.51 6.46
C GLY A 170 -8.55 16.52 7.31
N SER A 171 -8.04 16.89 8.48
CA SER A 171 -8.72 17.83 9.39
C SER A 171 -7.81 18.91 9.99
N TRP A 172 -6.49 18.82 9.80
CA TRP A 172 -5.55 19.82 10.33
C TRP A 172 -5.76 21.21 9.73
N LYS A 173 -5.91 21.27 8.40
CA LYS A 173 -6.19 22.50 7.65
C LYS A 173 -6.97 22.15 6.39
N LYS A 174 -7.93 23.00 6.03
CA LYS A 174 -8.77 22.84 4.85
C LYS A 174 -8.84 24.12 4.04
N HIS A 175 -8.86 23.97 2.72
CA HIS A 175 -9.28 25.01 1.81
C HIS A 175 -10.79 25.22 1.92
N PRO A 176 -11.31 26.41 1.55
CA PRO A 176 -12.72 26.55 1.22
C PRO A 176 -13.12 25.51 0.18
N ALA A 177 -14.25 24.84 0.40
CA ALA A 177 -14.76 23.83 -0.53
C ALA A 177 -15.06 24.46 -1.91
N THR A 178 -14.65 23.78 -2.97
CA THR A 178 -14.94 24.15 -4.36
C THR A 178 -15.55 22.97 -5.11
N GLU A 179 -16.04 23.18 -6.34
CA GLU A 179 -16.53 22.07 -7.18
C GLU A 179 -15.44 21.03 -7.47
N GLU A 180 -14.18 21.48 -7.65
CA GLU A 180 -13.03 20.61 -7.93
C GLU A 180 -12.45 19.96 -6.66
N ASN A 181 -12.65 20.57 -5.49
CA ASN A 181 -12.20 20.07 -4.20
C ASN A 181 -13.31 20.25 -3.15
N PRO A 182 -14.37 19.42 -3.19
CA PRO A 182 -15.53 19.57 -2.33
C PRO A 182 -15.21 19.30 -0.85
N ASP A 183 -14.20 18.47 -0.58
CA ASP A 183 -13.76 18.14 0.78
C ASP A 183 -12.82 19.21 1.38
N GLY A 184 -12.29 20.10 0.55
CA GLY A 184 -11.34 21.14 0.91
C GLY A 184 -9.99 20.58 1.38
N PHE A 185 -9.63 19.35 1.02
CA PHE A 185 -8.38 18.76 1.47
C PHE A 185 -7.17 19.45 0.86
N TYR A 186 -6.09 19.52 1.64
CA TYR A 186 -4.77 19.85 1.13
C TYR A 186 -4.19 18.62 0.45
N ASN A 187 -3.52 18.80 -0.69
CA ASN A 187 -2.68 17.72 -1.22
C ASN A 187 -1.39 17.58 -0.39
N TYR A 188 -0.72 16.43 -0.46
CA TYR A 188 0.48 16.14 0.33
C TYR A 188 1.61 17.16 0.12
N LYS A 189 1.76 17.72 -1.09
CA LYS A 189 2.78 18.74 -1.35
C LYS A 189 2.47 20.05 -0.65
N GLU A 190 1.23 20.52 -0.72
CA GLU A 190 0.78 21.73 -0.02
C GLU A 190 0.89 21.55 1.50
N PHE A 191 0.39 20.42 1.99
CA PHE A 191 0.44 20.05 3.40
C PHE A 191 1.87 20.02 3.94
N ALA A 192 2.84 19.55 3.14
CA ALA A 192 4.24 19.48 3.54
C ALA A 192 4.84 20.83 3.94
N HIS A 193 4.56 21.89 3.19
CA HIS A 193 5.11 23.22 3.46
C HIS A 193 4.49 23.82 4.72
N ASP A 194 3.16 23.86 4.77
CA ASP A 194 2.43 24.44 5.89
C ASP A 194 2.69 23.69 7.20
N LEU A 195 2.69 22.35 7.17
CA LEU A 195 2.97 21.53 8.34
C LEU A 195 4.40 21.75 8.84
N ALA A 196 5.39 21.74 7.94
CA ALA A 196 6.78 21.86 8.35
C ALA A 196 7.07 23.21 9.00
N ASP A 197 6.54 24.30 8.44
CA ASP A 197 6.73 25.65 8.99
C ASP A 197 6.07 25.77 10.38
N TYR A 198 4.86 25.23 10.54
CA TYR A 198 4.18 25.18 11.84
C TYR A 198 4.98 24.36 12.87
N VAL A 199 5.34 23.13 12.52
CA VAL A 199 6.07 22.18 13.39
C VAL A 199 7.41 22.76 13.82
N LYS A 200 8.14 23.41 12.90
CA LYS A 200 9.40 24.09 13.23
C LYS A 200 9.22 25.28 14.14
N ASN A 201 8.23 26.12 13.88
CA ASN A 201 7.95 27.27 14.72
C ASN A 201 7.59 26.85 16.15
N MET A 202 6.86 25.74 16.30
CA MET A 202 6.46 25.20 17.60
C MET A 202 7.57 24.39 18.30
N GLY A 203 8.61 23.96 17.58
CA GLY A 203 9.78 23.29 18.14
C GLY A 203 9.65 21.77 18.33
N TYR A 204 8.70 21.10 17.67
CA TYR A 204 8.61 19.64 17.69
C TYR A 204 9.73 19.00 16.86
N THR A 205 10.08 17.76 17.19
CA THR A 205 11.12 17.00 16.48
C THR A 205 10.55 16.02 15.48
N HIS A 206 9.32 15.55 15.69
CA HIS A 206 8.64 14.59 14.83
C HIS A 206 7.18 14.98 14.61
N VAL A 207 6.60 14.48 13.53
CA VAL A 207 5.16 14.40 13.33
C VAL A 207 4.72 12.94 13.35
N GLU A 208 3.57 12.68 13.95
CA GLU A 208 2.89 11.37 13.89
C GLU A 208 1.65 11.52 13.01
N LEU A 209 1.60 10.80 11.90
CA LEU A 209 0.54 10.94 10.89
C LEU A 209 -0.49 9.82 11.03
N MET A 210 -1.74 10.23 11.22
CA MET A 210 -2.89 9.35 11.26
C MET A 210 -3.49 9.16 9.87
N GLY A 211 -4.10 8.00 9.63
CA GLY A 211 -4.94 7.72 8.46
C GLY A 211 -4.26 7.90 7.11
N ILE A 212 -3.00 7.45 7.01
CA ILE A 212 -2.26 7.50 5.76
C ILE A 212 -2.54 6.30 4.86
N ALA A 213 -2.62 5.08 5.39
CA ALA A 213 -3.00 3.92 4.57
C ALA A 213 -4.44 4.09 4.03
N GLU A 214 -4.71 3.58 2.83
CA GLU A 214 -6.01 3.81 2.18
C GLU A 214 -7.16 3.16 2.96
N HIS A 215 -8.23 3.94 3.15
CA HIS A 215 -9.40 3.58 3.97
C HIS A 215 -10.69 4.17 3.37
N PRO A 216 -11.84 3.47 3.44
CA PRO A 216 -13.07 3.91 2.78
C PRO A 216 -13.73 5.13 3.43
N PHE A 217 -13.61 5.25 4.74
CA PHE A 217 -14.50 6.10 5.52
C PHE A 217 -13.74 7.10 6.39
N ASP A 218 -13.95 8.38 6.16
CA ASP A 218 -13.26 9.47 6.89
C ASP A 218 -13.52 9.43 8.39
N GLY A 219 -14.73 9.04 8.80
CA GLY A 219 -15.10 8.95 10.21
C GLY A 219 -14.37 7.84 10.98
N SER A 220 -13.64 6.96 10.29
CA SER A 220 -12.73 6.01 10.93
C SER A 220 -11.39 6.63 11.34
N TRP A 221 -11.11 7.86 10.91
CA TRP A 221 -9.79 8.52 11.02
C TRP A 221 -8.62 7.70 10.44
N GLY A 222 -8.96 6.73 9.59
CA GLY A 222 -8.04 5.81 8.95
C GLY A 222 -7.72 4.54 9.74
N TYR A 223 -8.39 4.28 10.87
CA TYR A 223 -8.22 3.03 11.62
C TYR A 223 -8.98 1.83 11.02
N GLN A 224 -9.71 2.03 9.92
CA GLN A 224 -10.35 0.94 9.16
C GLN A 224 -9.74 0.85 7.76
N VAL A 225 -8.53 0.30 7.68
CA VAL A 225 -7.70 0.26 6.46
C VAL A 225 -8.15 -0.83 5.50
N THR A 226 -8.23 -0.50 4.21
CA THR A 226 -8.49 -1.47 3.12
C THR A 226 -7.35 -1.55 2.10
N GLY A 227 -6.50 -0.53 1.98
CA GLY A 227 -5.32 -0.52 1.10
C GLY A 227 -4.04 -0.27 1.89
N TYR A 228 -3.46 -1.34 2.42
CA TYR A 228 -2.31 -1.28 3.34
C TYR A 228 -1.02 -0.77 2.67
N TYR A 229 -0.86 -1.03 1.38
CA TYR A 229 0.34 -0.70 0.60
C TYR A 229 0.21 0.59 -0.22
N ALA A 230 -0.81 1.41 0.04
CA ALA A 230 -1.03 2.68 -0.66
C ALA A 230 -1.27 3.82 0.35
N PRO A 231 -0.58 4.97 0.22
CA PRO A 231 -1.05 6.19 0.88
C PRO A 231 -2.39 6.59 0.26
N THR A 232 -3.30 7.12 1.09
CA THR A 232 -4.67 7.43 0.69
C THR A 232 -4.69 8.49 -0.42
N SER A 233 -5.52 8.23 -1.43
CA SER A 233 -5.67 9.09 -2.59
C SER A 233 -6.37 10.42 -2.28
N ARG A 234 -6.90 10.61 -1.06
CA ARG A 234 -7.51 11.86 -0.60
C ARG A 234 -6.61 13.07 -0.76
N TYR A 235 -5.29 12.87 -0.61
CA TYR A 235 -4.32 13.96 -0.57
C TYR A 235 -3.34 13.92 -1.76
N GLY A 236 -3.60 13.10 -2.78
CA GLY A 236 -2.80 13.04 -4.00
C GLY A 236 -2.19 11.67 -4.29
N SER A 237 -1.08 11.66 -5.02
CA SER A 237 -0.41 10.43 -5.46
C SER A 237 0.60 9.91 -4.42
N PRO A 238 1.06 8.65 -4.54
CA PRO A 238 2.15 8.14 -3.71
C PRO A 238 3.44 8.96 -3.83
N LEU A 239 3.72 9.52 -5.02
CA LEU A 239 4.88 10.39 -5.21
C LEU A 239 4.73 11.72 -4.47
N ASP A 240 3.49 12.22 -4.29
CA ASP A 240 3.23 13.41 -3.47
C ASP A 240 3.42 13.09 -1.99
N PHE A 241 3.10 11.88 -1.53
CA PHE A 241 3.41 11.44 -0.17
C PHE A 241 4.94 11.28 0.05
N LYS A 242 5.68 10.71 -0.91
CA LYS A 242 7.17 10.70 -0.88
C LYS A 242 7.73 12.12 -0.80
N TYR A 243 7.13 13.08 -1.51
CA TYR A 243 7.49 14.49 -1.42
C TYR A 243 7.30 15.06 -0.01
N LEU A 244 6.16 14.79 0.64
CA LEU A 244 5.89 15.21 2.01
C LEU A 244 7.01 14.76 2.96
N VAL A 245 7.31 13.47 2.97
CA VAL A 245 8.35 12.89 3.84
C VAL A 245 9.72 13.50 3.53
N ASN A 246 10.11 13.54 2.25
CA ASN A 246 11.38 14.12 1.83
C ASN A 246 11.51 15.60 2.27
N TYR A 247 10.43 16.38 2.18
CA TYR A 247 10.43 17.77 2.57
C TYR A 247 10.57 17.94 4.09
N LEU A 248 9.84 17.15 4.88
CA LEU A 248 9.96 17.14 6.35
C LEU A 248 11.38 16.76 6.80
N HIS A 249 11.99 15.74 6.18
CA HIS A 249 13.38 15.36 6.44
C HIS A 249 14.37 16.48 6.12
N LYS A 250 14.19 17.22 5.02
CA LYS A 250 15.01 18.39 4.68
C LYS A 250 14.88 19.52 5.70
N LYS A 251 13.73 19.62 6.36
CA LYS A 251 13.54 20.52 7.49
C LYS A 251 14.11 19.92 8.77
N GLY A 252 14.41 18.64 8.83
CA GLY A 252 14.90 17.97 10.03
C GLY A 252 13.76 17.69 11.00
N ILE A 253 12.64 17.21 10.47
CA ILE A 253 11.47 16.72 11.19
C ILE A 253 11.33 15.24 10.83
N GLY A 254 11.22 14.36 11.83
CA GLY A 254 10.97 12.94 11.58
C GLY A 254 9.50 12.63 11.38
N VAL A 255 9.21 11.55 10.66
CA VAL A 255 7.85 11.12 10.32
C VAL A 255 7.55 9.75 10.93
N ILE A 256 6.56 9.69 11.80
CA ILE A 256 6.00 8.46 12.38
C ILE A 256 4.63 8.23 11.75
N LEU A 257 4.30 6.98 11.42
CA LEU A 257 2.96 6.62 10.95
C LEU A 257 2.21 5.81 11.98
N ASP A 258 0.92 6.10 12.14
CA ASP A 258 -0.01 5.14 12.73
C ASP A 258 -0.17 3.96 11.77
N TRP A 259 0.16 2.77 12.29
CA TRP A 259 0.08 1.50 11.58
C TRP A 259 -0.97 0.62 12.25
N VAL A 260 -1.87 0.04 11.45
CA VAL A 260 -3.09 -0.64 11.93
C VAL A 260 -3.06 -2.14 11.60
N PRO A 261 -2.20 -2.95 12.25
CA PRO A 261 -2.12 -4.39 12.00
C PRO A 261 -3.16 -5.20 12.77
N ALA A 262 -3.95 -4.58 13.66
CA ALA A 262 -4.80 -5.28 14.61
C ALA A 262 -6.08 -5.86 13.98
N HIS A 263 -6.64 -5.19 12.98
CA HIS A 263 -7.90 -5.56 12.34
C HIS A 263 -8.10 -4.87 10.98
N PHE A 264 -9.12 -5.28 10.24
CA PHE A 264 -9.55 -4.64 8.98
C PHE A 264 -11.08 -4.70 8.84
N PRO A 265 -11.72 -3.79 8.08
CA PRO A 265 -13.18 -3.75 7.97
C PRO A 265 -13.73 -4.83 7.03
N LYS A 266 -15.05 -5.02 7.04
CA LYS A 266 -15.75 -6.07 6.26
C LYS A 266 -16.13 -5.63 4.84
N ASP A 267 -15.59 -4.51 4.35
CA ASP A 267 -15.83 -4.01 3.00
C ASP A 267 -15.55 -5.10 1.94
N ALA A 268 -16.55 -5.39 1.12
CA ALA A 268 -16.52 -6.55 0.21
C ALA A 268 -15.36 -6.50 -0.80
N TYR A 269 -14.91 -5.30 -1.17
CA TYR A 269 -13.78 -5.09 -2.09
C TYR A 269 -12.41 -5.28 -1.42
N GLY A 270 -12.34 -5.25 -0.09
CA GLY A 270 -11.12 -5.39 0.70
C GLY A 270 -10.76 -6.84 1.04
N LEU A 271 -10.08 -7.07 2.16
CA LEU A 271 -9.46 -8.37 2.50
C LEU A 271 -10.45 -9.43 2.99
N ALA A 272 -11.67 -9.07 3.40
CA ALA A 272 -12.62 -10.00 3.99
C ALA A 272 -13.06 -11.08 2.99
N GLU A 273 -13.03 -12.35 3.39
CA GLU A 273 -13.36 -13.50 2.54
C GLU A 273 -12.66 -13.46 1.16
N PHE A 274 -11.38 -13.08 1.14
CA PHE A 274 -10.71 -12.61 -0.08
C PHE A 274 -10.86 -13.53 -1.31
N ASP A 275 -10.73 -14.84 -1.09
CA ASP A 275 -10.82 -15.88 -2.12
C ASP A 275 -12.06 -16.79 -1.98
N GLY A 276 -13.09 -16.30 -1.27
CA GLY A 276 -14.28 -17.06 -0.88
C GLY A 276 -14.13 -17.84 0.41
N THR A 277 -12.97 -17.74 1.07
CA THR A 277 -12.69 -18.33 2.40
C THR A 277 -12.08 -17.28 3.33
N CYS A 278 -11.96 -17.60 4.63
CA CYS A 278 -11.20 -16.78 5.59
C CYS A 278 -9.70 -16.80 5.26
N CYS A 279 -9.30 -15.99 4.27
CA CYS A 279 -7.96 -15.98 3.70
C CYS A 279 -6.99 -15.18 4.57
N TYR A 280 -7.36 -13.94 4.89
CA TYR A 280 -6.58 -13.02 5.72
C TYR A 280 -7.02 -13.06 7.18
N GLU A 281 -8.31 -13.20 7.44
CA GLU A 281 -8.90 -13.32 8.76
C GLU A 281 -8.85 -14.75 9.31
N HIS A 282 -8.94 -14.90 10.63
CA HIS A 282 -9.07 -16.21 11.24
C HIS A 282 -10.47 -16.81 11.03
N GLN A 283 -10.54 -18.12 10.71
CA GLN A 283 -11.82 -18.80 10.42
C GLN A 283 -12.73 -18.94 11.64
N ASP A 284 -12.16 -19.17 12.83
CA ASP A 284 -12.90 -19.15 14.08
C ASP A 284 -13.30 -17.70 14.44
N PRO A 285 -14.60 -17.35 14.45
CA PRO A 285 -15.05 -15.98 14.70
C PRO A 285 -14.69 -15.46 16.09
N ARG A 286 -14.41 -16.33 17.07
CA ARG A 286 -13.93 -15.93 18.41
C ARG A 286 -12.52 -15.35 18.37
N GLN A 287 -11.79 -15.59 17.29
CA GLN A 287 -10.43 -15.09 17.04
C GLN A 287 -10.36 -14.20 15.79
N GLY A 288 -11.37 -14.28 14.91
CA GLY A 288 -11.41 -13.62 13.61
C GLY A 288 -12.27 -12.37 13.53
N GLU A 289 -12.97 -12.00 14.61
CA GLU A 289 -13.81 -10.79 14.64
C GLU A 289 -13.63 -10.00 15.94
N HIS A 290 -13.65 -8.67 15.82
CA HIS A 290 -13.80 -7.79 16.97
C HIS A 290 -15.29 -7.44 17.13
N PRO A 291 -16.03 -8.07 18.07
CA PRO A 291 -17.49 -8.03 18.09
C PRO A 291 -18.05 -6.62 18.29
N ASP A 292 -17.37 -5.80 19.09
CA ASP A 292 -17.82 -4.43 19.38
C ASP A 292 -17.54 -3.44 18.24
N TRP A 293 -16.59 -3.76 17.36
CA TRP A 293 -16.16 -2.87 16.26
C TRP A 293 -16.72 -3.30 14.90
N GLY A 294 -17.21 -4.54 14.80
CA GLY A 294 -17.72 -5.10 13.55
C GLY A 294 -16.62 -5.38 12.51
N THR A 295 -15.37 -5.49 12.93
CA THR A 295 -14.19 -5.70 12.06
C THR A 295 -13.69 -7.14 12.09
N LYS A 296 -12.84 -7.51 11.12
CA LYS A 296 -12.15 -8.79 11.06
C LYS A 296 -10.76 -8.69 11.68
N ILE A 297 -10.30 -9.76 12.32
CA ILE A 297 -8.97 -9.89 12.91
C ILE A 297 -8.11 -10.77 12.00
N PHE A 298 -6.88 -10.33 11.71
CA PHE A 298 -5.93 -11.08 10.91
C PHE A 298 -5.59 -12.44 11.56
N ASN A 299 -5.42 -13.47 10.72
CA ASN A 299 -4.88 -14.75 11.16
C ASN A 299 -3.35 -14.67 11.27
N TYR A 300 -2.85 -14.12 12.39
CA TYR A 300 -1.41 -13.97 12.64
C TYR A 300 -0.62 -15.29 12.62
N GLY A 301 -1.29 -16.42 12.83
CA GLY A 301 -0.68 -17.75 12.77
C GLY A 301 -0.41 -18.25 11.35
N ARG A 302 -1.02 -17.63 10.32
CA ARG A 302 -0.83 -17.99 8.92
C ARG A 302 0.41 -17.29 8.35
N PRO A 303 1.43 -18.02 7.85
CA PRO A 303 2.70 -17.44 7.43
C PRO A 303 2.56 -16.30 6.42
N GLU A 304 1.73 -16.47 5.41
CA GLU A 304 1.53 -15.48 4.34
C GLU A 304 0.85 -14.20 4.85
N VAL A 305 -0.08 -14.32 5.82
CA VAL A 305 -0.75 -13.18 6.46
C VAL A 305 0.21 -12.43 7.37
N LYS A 306 1.01 -13.16 8.16
CA LYS A 306 2.11 -12.58 8.93
C LYS A 306 3.10 -11.87 8.00
N ASN A 307 3.42 -12.46 6.84
CA ASN A 307 4.30 -11.85 5.86
C ASN A 307 3.71 -10.57 5.28
N PHE A 308 2.42 -10.55 4.95
CA PHE A 308 1.72 -9.35 4.48
C PHE A 308 1.90 -8.20 5.46
N LEU A 309 1.69 -8.43 6.75
CA LEU A 309 1.84 -7.38 7.76
C LEU A 309 3.31 -6.97 7.97
N LEU A 310 4.23 -7.92 8.13
CA LEU A 310 5.66 -7.60 8.35
C LEU A 310 6.27 -6.86 7.16
N ALA A 311 6.01 -7.33 5.94
CA ALA A 311 6.49 -6.65 4.74
C ALA A 311 5.79 -5.30 4.54
N ASN A 312 4.57 -5.09 5.05
CA ASN A 312 3.90 -3.79 5.01
C ASN A 312 4.55 -2.77 5.94
N ALA A 313 4.92 -3.15 7.17
CA ALA A 313 5.68 -2.28 8.05
C ALA A 313 7.02 -1.86 7.42
N LEU A 314 7.73 -2.81 6.82
CA LEU A 314 9.00 -2.54 6.11
C LEU A 314 8.79 -1.71 4.83
N PHE A 315 7.69 -1.91 4.12
CA PHE A 315 7.35 -1.13 2.92
C PHE A 315 7.29 0.36 3.21
N TRP A 316 6.65 0.79 4.31
CA TRP A 316 6.62 2.21 4.67
C TRP A 316 8.03 2.77 4.96
N VAL A 317 8.89 1.98 5.59
CA VAL A 317 10.26 2.40 5.93
C VAL A 317 11.15 2.45 4.68
N GLU A 318 11.10 1.44 3.83
CA GLU A 318 11.98 1.30 2.67
C GLU A 318 11.51 2.14 1.47
N GLU A 319 10.22 2.15 1.16
CA GLU A 319 9.70 2.87 -0.01
C GLU A 319 9.37 4.34 0.27
N PHE A 320 8.97 4.65 1.51
CA PHE A 320 8.54 6.00 1.90
C PHE A 320 9.42 6.66 2.96
N HIS A 321 10.51 6.02 3.37
CA HIS A 321 11.53 6.55 4.29
C HIS A 321 11.02 6.93 5.69
N VAL A 322 9.84 6.47 6.12
CA VAL A 322 9.30 6.84 7.44
C VAL A 322 10.25 6.40 8.57
N ASP A 323 10.28 7.16 9.65
CA ASP A 323 11.27 7.03 10.73
C ASP A 323 10.77 6.16 11.89
N GLY A 324 9.46 5.91 11.96
CA GLY A 324 8.86 5.08 12.98
C GLY A 324 7.43 4.69 12.64
N ILE A 325 6.92 3.72 13.37
CA ILE A 325 5.52 3.31 13.34
C ILE A 325 4.99 3.28 14.77
N ARG A 326 3.77 3.77 14.95
CA ARG A 326 3.01 3.66 16.19
C ARG A 326 1.84 2.71 15.94
N VAL A 327 1.70 1.71 16.79
CA VAL A 327 0.62 0.72 16.69
C VAL A 327 -0.53 1.18 17.58
N ASP A 328 -1.73 1.28 17.01
CA ASP A 328 -2.95 1.51 17.77
C ASP A 328 -3.61 0.18 18.20
N ALA A 329 -4.23 0.24 19.39
CA ALA A 329 -4.87 -0.84 20.15
C ALA A 329 -3.95 -1.93 20.73
#